data_AF-A0A1I3L939-F1
#
_entry.id   AF-A0A1I3L939-F1
#
_cell.length_a   1.000
_cell.length_b   1.000
_cell.length_c   1.000
_cell.angle_alpha   90.00
_cell.angle_beta   90.00
_cell.angle_gamma   90.00
#
_symmetry.space_group_name_H-M   'P 1'
#
loop_
_entity.id
_entity.type
_entity.pdbx_description
1 polymer ?
#
loop_
_entity_poly.entity_id
_entity_poly.type
_entity_poly.pdbx_seq_one_letter_code
_entity_poly.pdbx_strand_id
1 'polypeptide(L)'
;MHRKKIITLSFLIVFQISVIAAMFIKAGAIKNYARKNDSIIRVHCTAYDPFHPLKGRYVQLTLNSDDIKSAQDRLGCDLSNIWKTANAYYLQEEYALIIDSMNWKDFNSLDPVLELYVGKFGAVIQKVLYVHNNGQELPIEEYIREYKM
;
A
#
# COMPACT_ATOMS: atom_id res chain seq x y z
N MET A 1 38.90 12.43 17.47
CA MET A 1 37.50 12.73 17.09
C MET A 1 36.88 11.71 16.13
N HIS A 2 37.65 11.06 15.23
CA HIS A 2 37.12 10.10 14.24
C HIS A 2 36.65 8.75 14.79
N ARG A 3 37.33 8.13 15.78
CA ARG A 3 36.92 6.81 16.32
C ARG A 3 35.52 6.81 16.96
N LYS A 4 35.18 7.85 17.72
CA LYS A 4 33.84 7.99 18.32
C LYS A 4 32.75 8.12 17.24
N LYS A 5 33.02 8.89 16.17
CA LYS A 5 32.10 9.03 15.02
C LYS A 5 31.87 7.71 14.28
N ILE A 6 32.93 6.92 14.07
CA ILE A 6 32.83 5.61 13.40
C ILE A 6 32.00 4.63 14.24
N ILE A 7 32.23 4.56 15.56
CA ILE A 7 31.46 3.67 16.45
C ILE A 7 29.97 4.05 16.45
N THR A 8 29.66 5.35 16.54
CA THR A 8 28.26 5.83 16.47
C THR A 8 27.60 5.51 15.13
N LEU A 9 28.33 5.65 14.01
CA LEU A 9 27.81 5.32 12.69
C LEU A 9 27.53 3.82 12.54
N SER A 10 28.45 2.96 13.00
CA SER A 10 28.23 1.51 13.00
C SER A 10 27.01 1.10 13.82
N PHE A 11 26.81 1.73 14.99
CA PHE A 11 25.64 1.47 15.83
C PHE A 11 24.33 1.89 15.15
N LEU A 12 24.32 3.05 14.48
CA LEU A 12 23.16 3.53 13.71
C LEU A 12 22.78 2.56 12.58
N ILE A 13 23.78 2.03 11.85
CA ILE A 13 23.54 1.06 10.77
C ILE A 13 22.91 -0.23 11.33
N VAL A 14 23.49 -0.80 12.39
CA VAL A 14 22.96 -2.02 13.03
C VAL A 14 21.53 -1.80 13.55
N PHE A 15 21.25 -0.63 14.13
CA PHE A 15 19.91 -0.27 14.57
C PHE A 15 18.92 -0.14 13.41
N GLN A 16 19.31 0.47 12.29
CA GLN A 16 18.42 0.55 11.12
C GLN A 16 18.12 -0.84 10.54
N ILE A 17 19.11 -1.73 10.45
CA ILE A 17 18.91 -3.10 9.98
C ILE A 17 17.95 -3.86 10.91
N SER A 18 18.05 -3.68 12.22
CA SER A 18 17.15 -4.36 13.18
C SER A 18 15.71 -3.87 13.09
N VAL A 19 15.50 -2.56 12.87
CA VAL A 19 14.17 -2.00 12.60
C VAL A 19 13.57 -2.59 11.33
N ILE A 20 14.34 -2.65 10.24
CA ILE A 20 13.89 -3.23 8.97
C ILE A 20 13.51 -4.71 9.14
N ALA A 21 14.36 -5.50 9.81
CA ALA A 21 14.07 -6.91 10.08
C ALA A 21 12.78 -7.09 10.90
N ALA A 22 12.57 -6.26 11.93
CA ALA A 22 11.37 -6.28 12.74
C ALA A 22 10.10 -5.95 11.92
N MET A 23 10.20 -5.03 10.96
CA MET A 23 9.10 -4.71 10.04
C MET A 23 8.75 -5.91 9.16
N PHE A 24 9.74 -6.60 8.58
CA PHE A 24 9.49 -7.80 7.76
C PHE A 24 8.87 -8.95 8.56
N ILE A 25 9.34 -9.19 9.80
CA ILE A 25 8.78 -10.23 10.67
C ILE A 25 7.32 -9.92 11.00
N LYS A 26 7.01 -8.67 11.37
CA LYS A 26 5.63 -8.25 11.65
C LYS A 26 4.74 -8.40 10.41
N ALA A 27 5.23 -7.99 9.24
CA ALA A 27 4.48 -8.13 8.00
C ALA A 27 4.19 -9.61 7.68
N GLY A 28 5.18 -10.49 7.83
CA GLY A 28 5.01 -11.94 7.65
C GLY A 28 3.99 -12.54 8.62
N ALA A 29 4.01 -12.13 9.90
CA ALA A 29 3.07 -12.62 10.90
C ALA A 29 1.62 -12.23 10.59
N ILE A 30 1.38 -10.97 10.20
CA ILE A 30 0.04 -10.48 9.81
C ILE A 30 -0.45 -11.24 8.57
N LYS A 31 0.40 -11.42 7.55
CA LYS A 31 0.06 -12.16 6.33
C LYS A 31 -0.34 -13.61 6.62
N ASN A 32 0.45 -14.31 7.43
CA ASN A 32 0.16 -15.70 7.80
C ASN A 32 -1.12 -15.81 8.63
N TYR A 33 -1.34 -14.87 9.54
CA TYR A 33 -2.57 -14.80 10.30
C TYR A 33 -3.79 -14.58 9.40
N ALA A 34 -3.75 -13.60 8.51
CA ALA A 34 -4.85 -13.28 7.60
C ALA A 34 -5.19 -14.46 6.67
N ARG A 35 -4.17 -15.18 6.18
CA ARG A 35 -4.33 -16.42 5.40
C ARG A 35 -5.03 -17.54 6.15
N LYS A 36 -4.83 -17.64 7.47
CA LYS A 36 -5.47 -18.68 8.29
C LYS A 36 -6.93 -18.37 8.62
N ASN A 37 -7.31 -17.09 8.59
CA ASN A 37 -8.62 -16.61 9.05
C ASN A 37 -9.43 -15.95 7.92
N ASP A 38 -9.05 -16.15 6.65
CA ASP A 38 -9.67 -15.58 5.44
C ASP A 38 -10.04 -14.09 5.55
N SER A 39 -9.20 -13.31 6.22
CA SER A 39 -9.48 -11.92 6.59
C SER A 39 -9.08 -10.94 5.49
N ILE A 40 -9.44 -11.27 4.24
CA ILE A 40 -9.23 -10.42 3.07
C ILE A 40 -10.43 -9.48 2.94
N ILE A 41 -10.14 -8.20 2.77
CA ILE A 41 -11.15 -7.17 2.48
C ILE A 41 -10.78 -6.44 1.20
N ARG A 42 -11.79 -6.00 0.47
CA ARG A 42 -11.65 -5.16 -0.71
C ARG A 42 -12.30 -3.82 -0.40
N VAL A 43 -11.60 -2.74 -0.67
CA VAL A 43 -12.05 -1.39 -0.35
C VAL A 43 -11.96 -0.58 -1.63
N HIS A 44 -13.10 -0.13 -2.13
CA HIS A 44 -13.15 0.81 -3.24
C HIS A 44 -12.46 2.10 -2.82
N CYS A 45 -11.77 2.73 -3.75
CA CYS A 45 -11.08 3.96 -3.49
C CYS A 45 -11.11 4.89 -4.69
N THR A 46 -10.79 6.16 -4.45
CA THR A 46 -10.51 7.13 -5.51
C THR A 46 -9.03 7.38 -5.56
N ALA A 47 -8.44 7.27 -6.75
CA ALA A 47 -7.04 7.59 -7.01
C ALA A 47 -6.87 9.09 -7.28
N TYR A 48 -5.80 9.65 -6.73
CA TYR A 48 -5.37 11.02 -6.97
C TYR A 48 -3.88 11.01 -7.25
N ASP A 49 -3.42 11.80 -8.22
CA ASP A 49 -1.99 11.95 -8.54
C ASP A 49 -1.29 12.80 -7.46
N PRO A 50 -0.42 12.22 -6.63
CA PRO A 50 0.34 12.95 -5.63
C PRO A 50 1.84 12.91 -5.98
N PHE A 51 2.38 14.04 -6.42
CA PHE A 51 3.82 14.19 -6.48
C PHE A 51 4.39 14.39 -5.07
N HIS A 52 5.32 13.53 -4.62
CA HIS A 52 6.06 13.74 -3.37
C HIS A 52 7.58 13.52 -3.54
N PRO A 53 8.42 14.57 -3.45
CA PRO A 53 9.83 14.50 -3.82
C PRO A 53 10.70 13.58 -2.94
N LEU A 54 10.28 13.27 -1.71
CA LEU A 54 11.05 12.42 -0.76
C LEU A 54 10.54 10.99 -0.59
N LYS A 55 9.33 10.67 -1.08
CA LYS A 55 8.67 9.37 -0.83
C LYS A 55 8.61 8.49 -2.08
N GLY A 56 9.19 8.96 -3.18
CA GLY A 56 8.93 8.42 -4.50
C GLY A 56 7.52 8.73 -4.97
N ARG A 57 7.15 8.16 -6.12
CA ARG A 57 5.80 8.23 -6.65
C ARG A 57 4.93 7.17 -5.97
N TYR A 58 3.80 7.59 -5.44
CA TYR A 58 2.76 6.73 -4.90
C TYR A 58 1.42 7.19 -5.49
N VAL A 59 0.41 6.33 -5.47
CA VAL A 59 -0.97 6.70 -5.79
C VAL A 59 -1.67 7.03 -4.49
N GLN A 60 -2.22 8.24 -4.35
CA GLN A 60 -2.96 8.61 -3.14
C GLN A 60 -4.38 8.09 -3.28
N LEU A 61 -4.85 7.44 -2.23
CA LEU A 61 -6.12 6.76 -2.20
C LEU A 61 -7.02 7.42 -1.15
N THR A 62 -8.21 7.79 -1.57
CA THR A 62 -9.32 8.04 -0.64
C THR A 62 -10.15 6.77 -0.58
N LEU A 63 -10.11 6.09 0.57
CA LEU A 63 -10.81 4.82 0.78
C LEU A 63 -12.31 5.04 0.96
N ASN A 64 -13.13 4.06 0.59
CA ASN A 64 -14.56 4.12 0.84
C ASN A 64 -14.86 3.78 2.31
N SER A 65 -15.48 4.72 3.03
CA SER A 65 -15.81 4.56 4.46
C SER A 65 -16.84 3.46 4.74
N ASP A 66 -17.78 3.22 3.81
CA ASP A 66 -18.83 2.21 3.97
C ASP A 66 -18.26 0.80 3.82
N ASP A 67 -17.31 0.61 2.89
CA ASP A 67 -16.56 -0.65 2.76
C ASP A 67 -15.75 -0.96 4.03
N ILE A 68 -15.11 0.07 4.60
CA ILE A 68 -14.35 -0.07 5.85
C ILE A 68 -15.29 -0.45 6.99
N LYS A 69 -16.41 0.26 7.16
CA LYS A 69 -17.37 -0.03 8.22
C LYS A 69 -17.94 -1.44 8.09
N SER A 70 -18.33 -1.83 6.88
CA SER A 70 -18.81 -3.19 6.58
C SER A 70 -17.76 -4.26 6.89
N ALA A 71 -16.48 -3.98 6.61
CA ALA A 71 -15.37 -4.84 6.97
C ALA A 71 -15.18 -4.94 8.49
N GLN A 72 -15.30 -3.83 9.24
CA GLN A 72 -15.22 -3.83 10.71
C GLN A 72 -16.33 -4.67 11.33
N ASP A 73 -17.57 -4.49 10.86
CA ASP A 73 -18.74 -5.24 11.34
C ASP A 73 -18.59 -6.74 11.06
N ARG A 74 -18.07 -7.11 9.88
CA ARG A 74 -17.82 -8.51 9.51
C ARG A 74 -16.68 -9.16 10.30
N LEU A 75 -15.59 -8.43 10.53
CA LEU A 75 -14.38 -8.97 11.17
C LEU A 75 -14.38 -8.83 12.70
N GLY A 76 -15.26 -7.99 13.26
CA GLY A 76 -15.30 -7.70 14.68
C GLY A 76 -14.01 -7.06 15.21
N CYS A 77 -13.27 -6.33 14.36
CA CYS A 77 -12.02 -5.69 14.72
C CYS A 77 -11.99 -4.20 14.36
N ASP A 78 -11.18 -3.43 15.09
CA ASP A 78 -11.01 -2.01 14.83
C ASP A 78 -10.09 -1.76 13.62
N LEU A 79 -10.59 -1.04 12.60
CA LEU A 79 -9.83 -0.62 11.42
C LEU A 79 -9.59 0.88 11.39
N SER A 80 -9.71 1.59 12.52
CA SER A 80 -9.49 3.03 12.64
C SER A 80 -8.17 3.52 12.05
N ASN A 81 -7.11 2.69 12.07
CA ASN A 81 -5.79 3.03 11.56
C ASN A 81 -5.60 2.78 10.05
N ILE A 82 -6.60 2.24 9.33
CA ILE A 82 -6.49 1.92 7.91
C ILE A 82 -6.09 3.14 7.07
N TRP A 83 -6.58 4.33 7.42
CA TRP A 83 -6.26 5.59 6.75
C TRP A 83 -4.81 6.04 6.91
N LYS A 84 -4.10 5.54 7.92
CA LYS A 84 -2.67 5.83 8.11
C LYS A 84 -1.79 4.85 7.35
N THR A 85 -2.31 3.68 6.98
CA THR A 85 -1.54 2.57 6.41
C THR A 85 -1.87 2.28 4.96
N ALA A 86 -3.07 2.61 4.49
CA ALA A 86 -3.62 2.21 3.20
C ALA A 86 -4.11 3.39 2.32
N ASN A 87 -3.87 4.64 2.73
CA ASN A 87 -4.24 5.82 1.94
C ASN A 87 -3.24 6.16 0.82
N ALA A 88 -2.20 5.35 0.62
CA ALA A 88 -1.22 5.50 -0.43
C ALA A 88 -0.72 4.13 -0.90
N TYR A 89 -0.67 3.92 -2.21
CA TYR A 89 -0.14 2.72 -2.83
C TYR A 89 1.18 3.04 -3.54
N TYR A 90 2.27 2.37 -3.16
CA TYR A 90 3.59 2.64 -3.71
C TYR A 90 3.85 1.77 -4.94
N LEU A 91 4.24 2.41 -6.04
CA LEU A 91 4.56 1.74 -7.29
C LEU A 91 6.06 1.49 -7.42
N GLN A 92 6.42 0.50 -8.25
CA GLN A 92 7.80 0.38 -8.72
C GLN A 92 8.16 1.59 -9.60
N GLU A 93 9.44 1.96 -9.61
CA GLU A 93 9.92 3.16 -10.28
C GLU A 93 9.60 3.16 -11.78
N GLU A 94 9.70 2.02 -12.45
CA GLU A 94 9.37 1.90 -13.87
C GLU A 94 7.90 2.21 -14.17
N TYR A 95 6.97 1.84 -13.30
CA TYR A 95 5.53 2.07 -13.47
C TYR A 95 5.14 3.48 -13.09
N ALA A 96 5.80 4.03 -12.07
CA ALA A 96 5.67 5.42 -11.69
C ALA A 96 5.99 6.36 -12.86
N LEU A 97 7.07 6.11 -13.60
CA LEU A 97 7.45 6.90 -14.77
C LEU A 97 6.41 6.83 -15.90
N ILE A 98 5.67 5.72 -16.02
CA ILE A 98 4.63 5.56 -17.05
C ILE A 98 3.37 6.33 -16.64
N ILE A 99 2.97 6.26 -15.38
CA ILE A 99 1.87 7.08 -14.86
C ILE A 99 2.17 8.57 -15.01
N ASP A 100 3.42 9.00 -14.87
CA ASP A 100 3.81 10.39 -15.09
C ASP A 100 3.56 10.87 -16.53
N SER A 101 3.52 9.94 -17.49
CA SER A 101 3.17 10.23 -18.88
C SER A 101 1.66 10.18 -19.15
N MET A 102 0.86 9.68 -18.20
CA MET A 102 -0.59 9.56 -18.33
C MET A 102 -1.25 10.93 -18.18
N ASN A 103 -2.35 11.14 -18.91
CA ASN A 103 -3.16 12.32 -18.71
C ASN A 103 -3.82 12.31 -17.33
N TRP A 104 -3.80 13.44 -16.63
CA TRP A 104 -4.43 13.59 -15.31
C TRP A 104 -5.93 13.21 -15.31
N LYS A 105 -6.65 13.43 -16.43
CA LYS A 105 -8.06 13.03 -16.57
C LYS A 105 -8.22 11.52 -16.58
N ASP A 106 -7.37 10.84 -17.34
CA ASP A 106 -7.39 9.38 -17.45
C ASP A 106 -7.05 8.76 -16.09
N PHE A 107 -6.01 9.29 -15.42
CA PHE A 107 -5.59 8.82 -14.11
C PHE A 107 -6.66 9.02 -13.03
N ASN A 108 -7.29 10.19 -12.97
CA ASN A 108 -8.35 10.45 -11.98
C ASN A 108 -9.67 9.75 -12.32
N SER A 109 -9.82 9.23 -13.54
CA SER A 109 -10.97 8.41 -13.95
C SER A 109 -10.83 6.94 -13.60
N LEU A 110 -9.66 6.52 -13.09
CA LEU A 110 -9.47 5.16 -12.59
C LEU A 110 -10.49 4.87 -11.50
N ASP A 111 -11.05 3.68 -11.55
CA ASP A 111 -11.91 3.12 -10.51
C ASP A 111 -11.16 2.02 -9.76
N PRO A 112 -10.32 2.39 -8.77
CA PRO A 112 -9.48 1.44 -8.09
C PRO A 112 -10.17 0.71 -6.94
N VAL A 113 -9.75 -0.54 -6.73
CA VAL A 113 -10.12 -1.36 -5.59
C VAL A 113 -8.85 -1.84 -4.90
N LEU A 114 -8.68 -1.44 -3.64
CA LEU A 114 -7.55 -1.87 -2.84
C LEU A 114 -7.89 -3.16 -2.10
N GLU A 115 -7.12 -4.22 -2.34
CA GLU A 115 -7.22 -5.46 -1.58
C GLU A 115 -6.24 -5.45 -0.40
N LEU A 116 -6.78 -5.75 0.78
CA LEU A 116 -6.07 -5.67 2.06
C LEU A 116 -6.16 -6.99 2.80
N TYR A 117 -5.04 -7.37 3.44
CA TYR A 117 -5.04 -8.37 4.49
C TYR A 117 -5.24 -7.70 5.85
N VAL A 118 -6.20 -8.20 6.62
CA VAL A 118 -6.50 -7.71 7.96
C VAL A 118 -6.16 -8.77 9.01
N GLY A 119 -5.36 -8.43 10.01
CA GLY A 119 -5.04 -9.29 11.15
C GLY A 119 -6.05 -9.15 12.31
N LYS A 120 -5.98 -10.04 13.31
CA LYS A 120 -6.85 -10.08 14.51
C LYS A 120 -6.99 -8.75 15.26
N PHE A 121 -5.97 -7.90 15.15
CA PHE A 121 -5.82 -6.66 15.91
C PHE A 121 -5.93 -5.42 15.02
N GLY A 122 -6.61 -5.52 13.87
CA GLY A 122 -6.72 -4.40 12.93
C GLY A 122 -5.44 -4.07 12.19
N ALA A 123 -4.43 -4.95 12.25
CA ALA A 123 -3.19 -4.78 11.50
C ALA A 123 -3.45 -4.99 10.01
N VAL A 124 -3.08 -4.03 9.18
CA VAL A 124 -3.39 -4.01 7.75
C VAL A 124 -2.13 -4.17 6.92
N ILE A 125 -2.18 -5.01 5.90
CA ILE A 125 -1.16 -5.08 4.84
C ILE A 125 -1.85 -4.88 3.49
N GLN A 126 -1.33 -3.94 2.71
CA GLN A 126 -1.73 -3.78 1.31
C GLN A 126 -1.24 -4.97 0.50
N LYS A 127 -2.16 -5.63 -0.22
CA LYS A 127 -1.81 -6.74 -1.09
C LYS A 127 -1.60 -6.28 -2.52
N VAL A 128 -2.61 -5.62 -3.09
CA VAL A 128 -2.65 -5.23 -4.50
C VAL A 128 -3.71 -4.17 -4.69
N LEU A 129 -3.45 -3.23 -5.59
CA LEU A 129 -4.42 -2.27 -6.10
C LEU A 129 -4.90 -2.78 -7.47
N TYR A 130 -6.20 -2.99 -7.60
CA TYR A 130 -6.84 -3.28 -8.88
C TYR A 130 -7.44 -2.02 -9.47
N VAL A 131 -7.60 -2.00 -10.79
CA VAL A 131 -8.39 -1.02 -11.52
C VAL A 131 -9.37 -1.73 -12.44
N HIS A 132 -10.57 -1.19 -12.55
CA HIS A 132 -11.54 -1.65 -13.53
C HIS A 132 -11.19 -1.08 -14.91
N ASN A 133 -10.91 -1.96 -15.87
CA ASN A 133 -10.66 -1.60 -17.27
C ASN A 133 -11.49 -2.52 -18.16
N ASN A 134 -12.35 -1.95 -19.03
CA ASN A 134 -13.18 -2.70 -19.98
C ASN A 134 -13.99 -3.86 -19.35
N GLY A 135 -14.49 -3.69 -18.12
CA GLY A 135 -15.26 -4.70 -17.41
C GLY A 135 -14.42 -5.82 -16.77
N GLN A 136 -13.09 -5.69 -16.76
CA GLN A 136 -12.17 -6.59 -16.07
C GLN A 136 -11.44 -5.86 -14.94
N GLU A 137 -11.10 -6.60 -13.88
CA GLU A 137 -10.23 -6.12 -12.81
C GLU A 137 -8.79 -6.48 -13.15
N LEU A 138 -7.95 -5.47 -13.36
CA LEU A 138 -6.53 -5.64 -13.63
C LEU A 138 -5.70 -5.09 -12.46
N PRO A 139 -4.65 -5.79 -12.02
CA PRO A 139 -3.66 -5.19 -11.14
C PRO A 139 -3.14 -3.88 -11.75
N ILE A 140 -3.00 -2.83 -10.94
CA ILE A 140 -2.60 -1.50 -11.42
C ILE A 140 -1.30 -1.56 -12.23
N GLU A 141 -0.34 -2.38 -11.83
CA GLU A 141 0.94 -2.53 -12.53
C GLU A 141 0.79 -3.19 -13.91
N GLU A 142 -0.19 -4.09 -14.06
CA GLU A 142 -0.53 -4.71 -15.35
C GLU A 142 -1.26 -3.72 -16.25
N TYR A 143 -2.21 -2.97 -15.71
CA TYR A 143 -2.88 -1.88 -16.42
C TYR A 143 -1.88 -0.83 -16.93
N ILE A 144 -0.93 -0.40 -16.09
CA ILE A 144 0.11 0.56 -16.49
C ILE A 144 0.99 0.00 -17.60
N ARG A 145 1.30 -1.30 -17.53
CA ARG A 145 2.09 -1.97 -18.57
C ARG A 145 1.36 -1.97 -19.91
N GLU A 146 0.06 -2.20 -19.92
CA GLU A 146 -0.78 -2.14 -21.12
C GLU A 146 -0.94 -0.71 -21.65
N TYR A 147 -1.10 0.29 -20.78
CA TYR A 147 -1.24 1.70 -21.18
C TYR A 147 -0.06 2.22 -22.00
N LYS A 148 1.14 1.65 -21.80
CA LYS A 148 2.35 2.04 -22.54
C LYS A 148 2.43 1.45 -23.96
N MET A 149 1.72 0.36 -24.24
CA MET A 149 1.77 -0.34 -25.53
C MET A 149 0.84 0.29 -26.56
#